data_AF-A0A2E9YIA4-F1
#
_entry.id   AF-A0A2E9YIA4-F1
#
_cell.length_a   1.000
_cell.length_b   1.000
_cell.length_c   1.000
_cell.angle_alpha   90.00
_cell.angle_beta   90.00
_cell.angle_gamma   90.00
#
_symmetry.space_group_name_H-M   'P 1'
#
loop_
_entity.id
_entity.type
_entity.pdbx_description
1 polymer ?
#
loop_
_entity_poly.entity_id
_entity_poly.type
_entity_poly.pdbx_seq_one_letter_code
_entity_poly.pdbx_strand_id
1 'polypeptide(L)'
;MTEGEHVALRPSKELLNRAKKRTKPKSARKGEPPFLMTDEMRRLSTPWSVASIRAEQIDPLVLPAGVILDAAAGSGVQLIAYSKILKRPALGIELDEGIAELCAANMHLNSEGDVQRSLDRVLVGDGVSADSAISAYWASLREGGTRAHPPIAMLHLDPARPKDAQSHSIEEMKPDLKSVIKAWSKHLHTGPRGPAVLLDLSPRLDSVQRAMIDGILETCFPGCGWTWEWLSRGGGRVDRLSVWVGSISSKKGRRCLRIGRKRVMASIEGTPATPHAVAFNKPPDFGAWISIIDPVLFGSGLQKSWLNRAITGGTGSSWVRTEGRRPLLIHTDPLAEEEDVRGFVVATGQIAQHRLTPPELHTIDLVASAAASNGIGKITLRCGLDPSLHPTLQRRLDKALKEVDGDRAFMIDMDLVRGGTGHTLYVICREHH
;
A
#
# COMPACT_ATOMS: atom_id res chain seq x y z
N MET A 1 -7.59 -14.66 -33.86
CA MET A 1 -7.06 -13.29 -33.74
C MET A 1 -5.65 -13.34 -34.26
N THR A 2 -5.34 -12.56 -35.29
CA THR A 2 -3.96 -12.30 -35.75
C THR A 2 -3.18 -11.67 -34.61
N GLU A 3 -1.90 -12.06 -34.43
CA GLU A 3 -1.04 -11.46 -33.41
C GLU A 3 -1.01 -9.93 -33.58
N GLY A 4 -1.43 -9.21 -32.54
CA GLY A 4 -1.34 -7.75 -32.49
C GLY A 4 -2.61 -6.95 -32.80
N GLU A 5 -3.78 -7.55 -33.06
CA GLU A 5 -5.03 -6.79 -33.21
C GLU A 5 -5.75 -6.56 -31.87
N HIS A 6 -6.12 -5.29 -31.61
CA HIS A 6 -6.96 -4.92 -30.47
C HIS A 6 -8.42 -4.79 -30.88
N VAL A 7 -9.32 -5.31 -30.04
CA VAL A 7 -10.76 -5.14 -30.22
C VAL A 7 -11.29 -4.16 -29.18
N ALA A 8 -11.94 -3.08 -29.62
CA ALA A 8 -12.46 -2.06 -28.72
C ALA A 8 -13.88 -2.39 -28.22
N LEU A 9 -14.04 -2.42 -26.90
CA LEU A 9 -15.30 -2.51 -26.21
C LEU A 9 -15.73 -1.10 -25.75
N ARG A 10 -16.92 -0.68 -26.17
CA ARG A 10 -17.57 0.53 -25.65
C ARG A 10 -18.36 0.18 -24.39
N PRO A 11 -18.09 0.81 -23.24
CA PRO A 11 -18.93 0.68 -22.04
C PRO A 11 -20.39 1.01 -22.36
N SER A 12 -21.29 0.04 -22.19
CA SER A 12 -22.69 0.15 -22.61
C SER A 12 -23.65 -0.60 -21.69
N LYS A 13 -24.94 -0.22 -21.76
CA LYS A 13 -26.02 -0.87 -21.01
C LYS A 13 -26.21 -2.34 -21.40
N GLU A 14 -26.04 -2.65 -22.68
CA GLU A 14 -26.12 -4.01 -23.21
C GLU A 14 -25.05 -4.90 -22.60
N LEU A 15 -23.80 -4.42 -22.61
CA LEU A 15 -22.66 -5.12 -22.06
C LEU A 15 -22.79 -5.29 -20.54
N LEU A 16 -23.27 -4.26 -19.83
CA LEU A 16 -23.62 -4.35 -18.41
C LEU A 16 -24.68 -5.42 -18.14
N ASN A 17 -25.75 -5.48 -18.94
CA ASN A 17 -26.81 -6.47 -18.78
C ASN A 17 -26.31 -7.90 -19.05
N ARG A 18 -25.43 -8.08 -20.04
CA ARG A 18 -24.77 -9.37 -20.31
C ARG A 18 -23.90 -9.79 -19.14
N ALA A 19 -23.06 -8.89 -18.63
CA ALA A 19 -22.19 -9.15 -17.48
C ALA A 19 -22.97 -9.51 -16.20
N LYS A 20 -24.10 -8.83 -15.94
CA LYS A 20 -24.98 -9.11 -14.79
C LYS A 20 -25.56 -10.52 -14.76
N LYS A 21 -25.71 -11.16 -15.94
CA LYS A 21 -26.14 -12.57 -16.01
C LYS A 21 -25.05 -13.54 -15.52
N ARG A 22 -23.78 -13.18 -15.70
CA ARG A 22 -22.61 -13.98 -15.30
C ARG A 22 -22.22 -13.73 -13.84
N THR A 23 -22.35 -12.49 -13.35
CA THR A 23 -21.91 -12.11 -12.02
C THR A 23 -22.76 -10.95 -11.50
N LYS A 24 -23.14 -10.98 -10.21
CA LYS A 24 -23.91 -9.88 -9.60
C LYS A 24 -22.98 -8.77 -9.12
N PRO A 25 -23.36 -7.49 -9.29
CA PRO A 25 -22.58 -6.36 -8.79
C PRO A 25 -22.62 -6.38 -7.26
N LYS A 26 -21.46 -6.27 -6.61
CA LYS A 26 -21.34 -6.27 -5.14
C LYS A 26 -20.35 -5.22 -4.69
N SER A 27 -20.71 -4.43 -3.70
CA SER A 27 -19.76 -3.57 -2.98
C SER A 27 -18.93 -4.42 -2.01
N ALA A 28 -17.64 -4.14 -1.89
CA ALA A 28 -16.81 -4.80 -0.88
C ALA A 28 -17.16 -4.32 0.54
N ARG A 29 -17.62 -3.07 0.68
CA ARG A 29 -18.06 -2.46 1.94
C ARG A 29 -19.24 -1.52 1.74
N LYS A 30 -19.95 -1.21 2.83
CA LYS A 30 -21.03 -0.20 2.83
C LYS A 30 -20.47 1.16 2.43
N GLY A 31 -21.08 1.78 1.41
CA GLY A 31 -20.69 3.08 0.88
C GLY A 31 -19.61 3.05 -0.21
N GLU A 32 -19.04 1.88 -0.53
CA GLU A 32 -18.15 1.72 -1.69
C GLU A 32 -18.98 1.37 -2.95
N PRO A 33 -18.53 1.80 -4.15
CA PRO A 33 -19.20 1.45 -5.39
C PRO A 33 -19.25 -0.07 -5.62
N PRO A 34 -20.31 -0.58 -6.26
CA PRO A 34 -20.41 -1.99 -6.57
C PRO A 34 -19.63 -2.34 -7.85
N PHE A 35 -19.02 -3.53 -7.85
CA PHE A 35 -18.32 -4.06 -9.01
C PHE A 35 -18.78 -5.48 -9.35
N LEU A 36 -18.73 -5.80 -10.64
CA LEU A 36 -18.90 -7.11 -11.23
C LEU A 36 -17.52 -7.76 -11.28
N MET A 37 -17.32 -8.81 -10.47
CA MET A 37 -16.04 -9.51 -10.34
C MET A 37 -16.27 -10.99 -10.06
N THR A 38 -15.50 -11.84 -10.71
CA THR A 38 -15.34 -13.23 -10.27
C THR A 38 -14.68 -13.29 -8.89
N ASP A 39 -14.74 -14.45 -8.23
CA ASP A 39 -14.09 -14.61 -6.92
C ASP A 39 -12.56 -14.47 -7.00
N GLU A 40 -11.96 -14.89 -8.11
CA GLU A 40 -10.53 -14.70 -8.36
C GLU A 40 -10.18 -13.22 -8.52
N MET A 41 -10.91 -12.48 -9.36
CA MET A 41 -10.73 -11.03 -9.51
C MET A 41 -10.85 -10.31 -8.18
N ARG A 42 -11.81 -10.71 -7.33
CA ARG A 42 -12.04 -10.09 -6.01
C ARG A 42 -10.86 -10.29 -5.07
N ARG A 43 -10.16 -11.42 -5.14
CA ARG A 43 -8.98 -11.72 -4.31
C ARG A 43 -7.76 -10.90 -4.75
N LEU A 44 -7.62 -10.66 -6.05
CA LEU A 44 -6.46 -10.00 -6.64
C LEU A 44 -6.63 -8.47 -6.77
N SER A 45 -7.86 -7.98 -6.90
CA SER A 45 -8.13 -6.56 -7.15
C SER A 45 -7.70 -5.67 -6.00
N THR A 46 -7.11 -4.52 -6.36
CA THR A 46 -6.90 -3.42 -5.43
C THR A 46 -8.24 -2.96 -4.84
N PRO A 47 -8.40 -2.90 -3.50
CA PRO A 47 -9.63 -2.42 -2.89
C PRO A 47 -9.93 -0.97 -3.29
N TRP A 48 -11.22 -0.66 -3.48
CA TRP A 48 -11.67 0.70 -3.85
C TRP A 48 -11.08 1.78 -2.95
N SER A 49 -11.11 1.59 -1.62
CA SER A 49 -10.57 2.55 -0.65
C SER A 49 -9.07 2.85 -0.83
N VAL A 50 -8.29 1.91 -1.37
CA VAL A 50 -6.87 2.14 -1.68
C VAL A 50 -6.75 2.91 -3.00
N ALA A 51 -7.51 2.49 -4.03
CA ALA A 51 -7.49 3.14 -5.34
C ALA A 51 -7.96 4.60 -5.26
N SER A 52 -9.03 4.88 -4.50
CA SER A 52 -9.56 6.24 -4.34
C SER A 52 -8.59 7.17 -3.62
N ILE A 53 -7.98 6.72 -2.51
CA ILE A 53 -6.98 7.49 -1.77
C ILE A 53 -5.77 7.82 -2.66
N ARG A 54 -5.38 6.92 -3.57
CA ARG A 54 -4.28 7.20 -4.51
C ARG A 54 -4.67 8.19 -5.58
N ALA A 55 -5.86 8.07 -6.16
CA ALA A 55 -6.35 9.04 -7.12
C ALA A 55 -6.49 10.45 -6.49
N GLU A 56 -6.93 10.54 -5.23
CA GLU A 56 -7.04 11.80 -4.47
C GLU A 56 -5.69 12.49 -4.21
N GLN A 57 -4.57 11.77 -4.28
CA GLN A 57 -3.23 12.34 -4.12
C GLN A 57 -2.69 12.99 -5.40
N ILE A 58 -3.33 12.78 -6.54
CA ILE A 58 -2.93 13.38 -7.81
C ILE A 58 -3.67 14.70 -7.97
N ASP A 59 -2.91 15.80 -8.07
CA ASP A 59 -3.48 17.08 -8.48
C ASP A 59 -3.90 17.02 -9.97
N PRO A 60 -5.20 17.17 -10.31
CA PRO A 60 -5.64 17.11 -11.69
C PRO A 60 -5.04 18.21 -12.57
N LEU A 61 -4.57 19.32 -11.98
CA LEU A 61 -3.99 20.46 -12.67
C LEU A 61 -2.58 20.20 -13.19
N VAL A 62 -1.85 19.24 -12.62
CA VAL A 62 -0.51 18.85 -13.12
C VAL A 62 -0.59 17.87 -14.28
N LEU A 63 -1.77 17.30 -14.55
CA LEU A 63 -1.96 16.38 -15.66
C LEU A 63 -2.25 17.13 -16.97
N PRO A 64 -1.56 16.77 -18.07
CA PRO A 64 -1.90 17.31 -19.38
C PRO A 64 -3.32 16.89 -19.81
N ALA A 65 -3.83 17.53 -20.87
CA ALA A 65 -5.09 17.10 -21.47
C ALA A 65 -4.95 15.69 -22.06
N GLY A 66 -6.00 14.86 -21.94
CA GLY A 66 -6.03 13.49 -22.46
C GLY A 66 -6.79 12.52 -21.57
N VAL A 67 -6.59 11.23 -21.85
CA VAL A 67 -7.23 10.10 -21.14
C VAL A 67 -6.27 9.44 -20.15
N ILE A 68 -6.84 8.81 -19.12
CA ILE A 68 -6.09 7.94 -18.21
C ILE A 68 -6.05 6.54 -18.81
N LEU A 69 -4.85 6.02 -19.06
CA LEU A 69 -4.63 4.67 -19.56
C LEU A 69 -4.28 3.73 -18.41
N ASP A 70 -4.89 2.55 -18.38
CA ASP A 70 -4.39 1.40 -17.63
C ASP A 70 -4.07 0.26 -18.62
N ALA A 71 -2.78 -0.04 -18.78
CA ALA A 71 -2.30 -1.05 -19.74
C ALA A 71 -2.43 -2.49 -19.22
N ALA A 72 -2.95 -2.70 -18.00
CA ALA A 72 -3.28 -4.00 -17.42
C ALA A 72 -4.50 -3.85 -16.49
N ALA A 73 -5.64 -3.46 -17.09
CA ALA A 73 -6.78 -2.90 -16.35
C ALA A 73 -7.48 -3.89 -15.41
N GLY A 74 -7.41 -5.20 -15.68
CA GLY A 74 -8.05 -6.21 -14.84
C GLY A 74 -9.53 -5.92 -14.63
N SER A 75 -9.95 -5.80 -13.36
CA SER A 75 -11.34 -5.49 -13.02
C SER A 75 -11.78 -4.05 -13.31
N GLY A 76 -10.84 -3.16 -13.60
CA GLY A 76 -11.07 -1.73 -13.84
C GLY A 76 -11.18 -0.87 -12.58
N VAL A 77 -11.07 -1.44 -11.37
CA VAL A 77 -11.28 -0.66 -10.11
C VAL A 77 -10.36 0.55 -10.00
N GLN A 78 -9.07 0.37 -10.27
CA GLN A 78 -8.09 1.45 -10.18
C GLN A 78 -8.33 2.49 -11.27
N LEU A 79 -8.46 2.05 -12.52
CA LEU A 79 -8.79 2.91 -13.66
C LEU A 79 -10.05 3.75 -13.43
N ILE A 80 -11.12 3.15 -12.92
CA ILE A 80 -12.38 3.84 -12.60
C ILE A 80 -12.20 4.84 -11.46
N ALA A 81 -11.40 4.52 -10.44
CA ALA A 81 -11.09 5.47 -9.37
C ALA A 81 -10.35 6.69 -9.91
N TYR A 82 -9.30 6.50 -10.73
CA TYR A 82 -8.58 7.59 -11.37
C TYR A 82 -9.49 8.40 -12.29
N SER A 83 -10.25 7.76 -13.16
CA SER A 83 -11.18 8.43 -14.06
C SER A 83 -12.19 9.30 -13.31
N LYS A 84 -12.82 8.75 -12.26
CA LYS A 84 -13.86 9.44 -11.48
C LYS A 84 -13.30 10.62 -10.69
N ILE A 85 -12.19 10.44 -9.99
CA ILE A 85 -11.63 11.46 -9.09
C ILE A 85 -10.91 12.57 -9.88
N LEU A 86 -10.19 12.20 -10.94
CA LEU A 86 -9.48 13.15 -11.79
C LEU A 86 -10.38 13.78 -12.86
N LYS A 87 -11.64 13.30 -12.97
CA LYS A 87 -12.64 13.74 -13.96
C LYS A 87 -12.11 13.66 -15.39
N ARG A 88 -11.46 12.54 -15.71
CA ARG A 88 -10.87 12.27 -17.04
C ARG A 88 -11.52 11.03 -17.65
N PRO A 89 -11.62 10.91 -18.98
CA PRO A 89 -11.96 9.65 -19.62
C PRO A 89 -10.88 8.59 -19.39
N ALA A 90 -11.27 7.32 -19.52
CA ALA A 90 -10.43 6.18 -19.26
C ALA A 90 -10.30 5.23 -20.46
N LEU A 91 -9.09 4.71 -20.63
CA LEU A 91 -8.75 3.66 -21.58
C LEU A 91 -8.18 2.48 -20.79
N GLY A 92 -8.88 1.36 -20.77
CA GLY A 92 -8.37 0.12 -20.19
C GLY A 92 -7.87 -0.82 -21.28
N ILE A 93 -6.82 -1.59 -21.01
CA ILE A 93 -6.39 -2.71 -21.85
C ILE A 93 -6.34 -3.96 -21.00
N GLU A 94 -6.94 -5.04 -21.50
CA GLU A 94 -6.99 -6.33 -20.82
C GLU A 94 -6.83 -7.44 -21.86
N LEU A 95 -6.01 -8.43 -21.53
CA LEU A 95 -5.68 -9.54 -22.42
C LEU A 95 -6.83 -10.56 -22.49
N ASP A 96 -7.46 -10.85 -21.36
CA ASP A 96 -8.60 -11.77 -21.31
C ASP A 96 -9.90 -11.07 -21.69
N GLU A 97 -10.52 -11.51 -22.80
CA GLU A 97 -11.79 -10.94 -23.30
C GLU A 97 -12.89 -10.94 -22.24
N GLY A 98 -13.00 -12.01 -21.44
CA GLY A 98 -14.02 -12.14 -20.41
C GLY A 98 -13.83 -11.13 -19.27
N ILE A 99 -12.59 -10.87 -18.86
CA ILE A 99 -12.25 -9.84 -17.88
C ILE A 99 -12.42 -8.45 -18.48
N ALA A 100 -12.04 -8.24 -19.75
CA ALA A 100 -12.22 -6.98 -20.46
C ALA A 100 -13.71 -6.58 -20.55
N GLU A 101 -14.60 -7.53 -20.82
CA GLU A 101 -16.05 -7.33 -20.75
C GLU A 101 -16.49 -6.89 -19.34
N LEU A 102 -16.00 -7.55 -18.29
CA LEU A 102 -16.34 -7.15 -16.92
C LEU A 102 -15.82 -5.75 -16.59
N CYS A 103 -14.61 -5.40 -17.06
CA CYS A 103 -14.05 -4.06 -16.94
C CYS A 103 -14.94 -3.02 -17.64
N ALA A 104 -15.32 -3.25 -18.89
CA ALA A 104 -16.19 -2.34 -19.65
C ALA A 104 -17.58 -2.20 -19.00
N ALA A 105 -18.14 -3.29 -18.47
CA ALA A 105 -19.39 -3.25 -17.71
C ALA A 105 -19.24 -2.42 -16.42
N ASN A 106 -18.13 -2.61 -15.69
CA ASN A 106 -17.83 -1.86 -14.47
C ASN A 106 -17.63 -0.37 -14.75
N MET A 107 -16.99 -0.02 -15.86
CA MET A 107 -16.89 1.37 -16.31
C MET A 107 -18.29 1.93 -16.54
N HIS A 108 -19.13 1.28 -17.34
CA HIS A 108 -20.50 1.77 -17.57
C HIS A 108 -21.32 1.90 -16.26
N LEU A 109 -21.13 0.96 -15.33
CA LEU A 109 -21.80 0.95 -14.03
C LEU A 109 -21.39 2.12 -13.13
N ASN A 110 -20.15 2.59 -13.25
CA ASN A 110 -19.54 3.55 -12.33
C ASN A 110 -19.14 4.90 -12.96
N SER A 111 -19.20 5.06 -14.28
CA SER A 111 -18.91 6.31 -14.99
C SER A 111 -20.02 7.34 -14.79
N GLU A 112 -19.61 8.58 -14.50
CA GLU A 112 -20.48 9.73 -14.26
C GLU A 112 -20.32 10.75 -15.40
N GLY A 113 -21.42 11.12 -16.07
CA GLY A 113 -21.42 12.16 -17.10
C GLY A 113 -21.16 11.70 -18.55
N ASP A 114 -21.57 12.54 -19.49
CA ASP A 114 -21.67 12.17 -20.92
C ASP A 114 -20.32 12.17 -21.65
N VAL A 115 -19.39 13.03 -21.26
CA VAL A 115 -18.04 13.14 -21.87
C VAL A 115 -17.16 11.94 -21.53
N GLN A 116 -17.21 11.45 -20.29
CA GLN A 116 -16.52 10.20 -19.94
C GLN A 116 -17.11 9.03 -20.74
N ARG A 117 -18.44 8.90 -20.77
CA ARG A 117 -19.13 7.82 -21.51
C ARG A 117 -18.88 7.82 -23.02
N SER A 118 -18.59 8.98 -23.63
CA SER A 118 -18.30 9.04 -25.07
C SER A 118 -16.88 8.59 -25.40
N LEU A 119 -15.91 8.89 -24.54
CA LEU A 119 -14.48 8.64 -24.75
C LEU A 119 -13.94 7.37 -24.07
N ASP A 120 -14.64 6.84 -23.08
CA ASP A 120 -14.23 5.64 -22.34
C ASP A 120 -14.20 4.40 -23.26
N ARG A 121 -13.13 3.61 -23.19
CA ARG A 121 -13.01 2.32 -23.91
C ARG A 121 -12.25 1.30 -23.07
N VAL A 122 -12.55 0.03 -23.31
CA VAL A 122 -11.69 -1.09 -22.91
C VAL A 122 -11.26 -1.82 -24.16
N LEU A 123 -9.98 -2.08 -24.34
CA LEU A 123 -9.45 -2.84 -25.45
C LEU A 123 -9.13 -4.27 -24.99
N VAL A 124 -9.56 -5.24 -25.77
CA VAL A 124 -9.12 -6.63 -25.65
C VAL A 124 -7.80 -6.76 -26.43
N GLY A 125 -6.71 -7.10 -25.76
CA GLY A 125 -5.40 -7.25 -26.40
C GLY A 125 -4.21 -7.11 -25.44
N ASP A 126 -3.01 -7.23 -25.98
CA ASP A 126 -1.76 -7.11 -25.22
C ASP A 126 -1.38 -5.65 -24.99
N GLY A 127 -1.33 -5.23 -23.71
CA GLY A 127 -0.93 -3.89 -23.28
C GLY A 127 0.48 -3.46 -23.69
N VAL A 128 1.34 -4.38 -24.13
CA VAL A 128 2.66 -4.05 -24.72
C VAL A 128 2.51 -3.45 -26.13
N SER A 129 1.45 -3.81 -26.86
CA SER A 129 1.25 -3.44 -28.28
C SER A 129 0.64 -2.04 -28.45
N ALA A 130 1.32 -1.01 -27.93
CA ALA A 130 0.81 0.35 -27.81
C ALA A 130 0.32 0.99 -29.13
N ASP A 131 1.04 0.79 -30.24
CA ASP A 131 0.68 1.38 -31.54
C ASP A 131 -0.64 0.81 -32.11
N SER A 132 -0.86 -0.49 -31.93
CA SER A 132 -2.12 -1.13 -32.29
C SER A 132 -3.25 -0.67 -31.36
N ALA A 133 -2.98 -0.61 -30.06
CA ALA A 133 -3.95 -0.18 -29.05
C ALA A 133 -4.47 1.24 -29.31
N ILE A 134 -3.57 2.21 -29.51
CA ILE A 134 -3.95 3.61 -29.76
C ILE A 134 -4.72 3.75 -31.09
N SER A 135 -4.33 2.99 -32.11
CA SER A 135 -5.00 2.98 -33.42
C SER A 135 -6.43 2.44 -33.31
N ALA A 136 -6.61 1.31 -32.61
CA ALA A 136 -7.92 0.71 -32.35
C ALA A 136 -8.80 1.62 -31.49
N TYR A 137 -8.21 2.29 -30.49
CA TYR A 137 -8.92 3.25 -29.66
C TYR A 137 -9.48 4.40 -30.52
N TRP A 138 -8.64 5.07 -31.30
CA TRP A 138 -9.08 6.18 -32.15
C TRP A 138 -10.06 5.74 -33.25
N ALA A 139 -9.88 4.54 -33.82
CA ALA A 139 -10.86 3.97 -34.76
C ALA A 139 -12.24 3.81 -34.12
N SER A 140 -12.30 3.25 -32.91
CA SER A 140 -13.54 3.09 -32.14
C SER A 140 -14.18 4.42 -31.72
N LEU A 141 -13.39 5.47 -31.50
CA LEU A 141 -13.92 6.82 -31.27
C LEU A 141 -14.57 7.36 -32.55
N ARG A 142 -13.93 7.21 -33.71
CA ARG A 142 -14.45 7.67 -35.01
C ARG A 142 -15.76 6.96 -35.38
N GLU A 143 -15.81 5.64 -35.20
CA GLU A 143 -17.04 4.84 -35.38
C GLU A 143 -18.16 5.31 -34.45
N GLY A 144 -17.81 5.71 -33.22
CA GLY A 144 -18.72 6.31 -32.25
C GLY A 144 -19.08 7.78 -32.52
N GLY A 145 -18.69 8.35 -33.67
CA GLY A 145 -18.97 9.74 -34.07
C GLY A 145 -18.02 10.78 -33.49
N THR A 146 -16.99 10.37 -32.75
CA THR A 146 -16.00 11.27 -32.15
C THR A 146 -14.76 11.35 -33.04
N ARG A 147 -14.52 12.53 -33.63
CA ARG A 147 -13.36 12.77 -34.51
C ARG A 147 -12.08 13.15 -33.76
N ALA A 148 -12.15 13.30 -32.44
CA ALA A 148 -10.99 13.63 -31.61
C ALA A 148 -10.06 12.41 -31.48
N HIS A 149 -8.75 12.68 -31.48
CA HIS A 149 -7.71 11.71 -31.14
C HIS A 149 -7.07 12.14 -29.81
N PRO A 150 -7.73 11.91 -28.67
CA PRO A 150 -7.21 12.38 -27.40
C PRO A 150 -5.89 11.66 -27.09
N PRO A 151 -4.87 12.40 -26.59
CA PRO A 151 -3.60 11.80 -26.18
C PRO A 151 -3.75 11.08 -24.83
N ILE A 152 -2.70 10.36 -24.43
CA ILE A 152 -2.64 9.73 -23.10
C ILE A 152 -2.09 10.75 -22.10
N ALA A 153 -2.91 11.15 -21.14
CA ALA A 153 -2.53 12.11 -20.09
C ALA A 153 -1.74 11.46 -18.96
N MET A 154 -2.05 10.19 -18.66
CA MET A 154 -1.41 9.43 -17.60
C MET A 154 -1.44 7.94 -17.93
N LEU A 155 -0.34 7.25 -17.67
CA LEU A 155 -0.25 5.79 -17.69
C LEU A 155 -0.26 5.24 -16.26
N HIS A 156 -1.19 4.33 -16.00
CA HIS A 156 -1.20 3.45 -14.84
C HIS A 156 -0.82 2.02 -15.28
N LEU A 157 -0.09 1.31 -14.42
CA LEU A 157 0.25 -0.09 -14.64
C LEU A 157 0.34 -0.83 -13.31
N ASP A 158 -0.55 -1.80 -13.08
CA ASP A 158 -0.51 -2.76 -11.96
C ASP A 158 -0.34 -4.18 -12.54
N PRO A 159 0.90 -4.60 -12.85
CA PRO A 159 1.11 -5.88 -13.49
C PRO A 159 0.75 -7.02 -12.52
N ALA A 160 0.24 -8.11 -13.11
CA ALA A 160 0.02 -9.36 -12.42
C ALA A 160 1.32 -9.84 -11.77
N ARG A 161 1.18 -10.31 -10.53
CA ARG A 161 2.30 -10.77 -9.70
C ARG A 161 2.40 -12.29 -9.74
N PRO A 162 3.59 -12.85 -9.49
CA PRO A 162 3.75 -14.29 -9.28
C PRO A 162 2.82 -14.80 -8.19
N LYS A 163 2.42 -16.07 -8.29
CA LYS A 163 1.62 -16.72 -7.24
C LYS A 163 2.43 -17.01 -5.99
N ASP A 164 3.77 -17.11 -6.09
CA ASP A 164 4.62 -17.27 -4.92
C ASP A 164 4.57 -16.02 -4.05
N ALA A 165 4.17 -16.22 -2.81
CA ALA A 165 3.98 -15.18 -1.83
C ALA A 165 5.25 -14.90 -0.99
N GLN A 166 6.42 -15.47 -1.29
CA GLN A 166 7.64 -15.21 -0.52
C GLN A 166 8.55 -14.18 -1.19
N SER A 167 8.94 -14.42 -2.44
CA SER A 167 9.78 -13.53 -3.26
C SER A 167 9.16 -13.29 -4.61
N HIS A 168 9.25 -12.06 -5.13
CA HIS A 168 8.80 -11.75 -6.48
C HIS A 168 9.99 -11.22 -7.29
N SER A 169 10.11 -11.64 -8.54
CA SER A 169 11.00 -11.03 -9.53
C SER A 169 10.23 -10.07 -10.45
N ILE A 170 10.89 -9.01 -10.91
CA ILE A 170 10.36 -8.13 -11.97
C ILE A 170 10.07 -8.91 -13.25
N GLU A 171 10.92 -9.88 -13.59
CA GLU A 171 10.83 -10.67 -14.84
C GLU A 171 9.56 -11.53 -14.90
N GLU A 172 9.03 -11.89 -13.74
CA GLU A 172 7.82 -12.70 -13.62
C GLU A 172 6.54 -11.85 -13.66
N MET A 173 6.64 -10.52 -13.57
CA MET A 173 5.49 -9.63 -13.65
C MET A 173 4.95 -9.59 -15.09
N LYS A 174 3.62 -9.59 -15.22
CA LYS A 174 2.94 -9.53 -16.53
C LYS A 174 1.89 -8.42 -16.58
N PRO A 175 1.88 -7.57 -17.62
CA PRO A 175 2.82 -7.54 -18.75
C PRO A 175 4.23 -7.11 -18.33
N ASP A 176 5.23 -7.35 -19.19
CA ASP A 176 6.62 -6.97 -18.90
C ASP A 176 6.75 -5.46 -18.74
N LEU A 177 7.26 -5.03 -17.59
CA LEU A 177 7.30 -3.63 -17.18
C LEU A 177 8.09 -2.77 -18.18
N LYS A 178 9.27 -3.23 -18.58
CA LYS A 178 10.16 -2.51 -19.50
C LYS A 178 9.50 -2.33 -20.86
N SER A 179 8.90 -3.39 -21.38
CA SER A 179 8.26 -3.40 -22.70
C SER A 179 7.06 -2.47 -22.75
N VAL A 180 6.18 -2.51 -21.76
CA VAL A 180 5.02 -1.60 -21.68
C VAL A 180 5.47 -0.14 -21.58
N ILE A 181 6.36 0.18 -20.64
CA ILE A 181 6.83 1.56 -20.44
C ILE A 181 7.47 2.09 -21.73
N LYS A 182 8.35 1.30 -22.36
CA LYS A 182 9.01 1.69 -23.61
C LYS A 182 8.00 1.91 -24.74
N ALA A 183 7.05 0.99 -24.92
CA ALA A 183 6.05 1.06 -25.99
C ALA A 183 5.15 2.30 -25.85
N TRP A 184 4.72 2.61 -24.63
CA TRP A 184 3.82 3.73 -24.36
C TRP A 184 4.52 5.08 -24.23
N SER A 185 5.83 5.13 -23.96
CA SER A 185 6.57 6.39 -23.72
C SER A 185 6.32 7.47 -24.78
N LYS A 186 6.30 7.09 -26.07
CA LYS A 186 6.07 8.01 -27.21
C LYS A 186 4.63 8.51 -27.36
N HIS A 187 3.68 7.88 -26.68
CA HIS A 187 2.25 8.21 -26.72
C HIS A 187 1.79 9.04 -25.52
N LEU A 188 2.66 9.22 -24.52
CA LEU A 188 2.36 10.01 -23.33
C LEU A 188 2.53 11.49 -23.61
N HIS A 189 1.49 12.25 -23.27
CA HIS A 189 1.59 13.70 -23.22
C HIS A 189 2.47 14.10 -22.03
N THR A 190 3.40 15.02 -22.25
CA THR A 190 4.28 15.56 -21.23
C THR A 190 3.60 16.71 -20.47
N GLY A 191 3.59 16.65 -19.15
CA GLY A 191 3.20 17.78 -18.29
C GLY A 191 4.41 18.58 -17.78
N PRO A 192 4.23 19.49 -16.79
CA PRO A 192 5.27 20.42 -16.36
C PRO A 192 6.59 19.79 -15.88
N ARG A 193 6.58 18.54 -15.41
CA ARG A 193 7.77 17.82 -14.92
C ARG A 193 8.03 16.51 -15.66
N GLY A 194 7.47 16.34 -16.85
CA GLY A 194 7.54 15.08 -17.60
C GLY A 194 6.18 14.38 -17.72
N PRO A 195 6.14 13.18 -18.33
CA PRO A 195 4.92 12.38 -18.42
C PRO A 195 4.42 11.97 -17.03
N ALA A 196 3.12 11.71 -16.90
CA ALA A 196 2.54 11.17 -15.68
C ALA A 196 2.47 9.64 -15.78
N VAL A 197 3.27 8.94 -14.98
CA VAL A 197 3.25 7.47 -14.92
C VAL A 197 3.18 7.00 -13.48
N LEU A 198 2.25 6.10 -13.19
CA LEU A 198 2.09 5.43 -11.91
C LEU A 198 2.26 3.92 -12.08
N LEU A 199 3.33 3.39 -11.48
CA LEU A 199 3.63 1.97 -11.48
C LEU A 199 3.26 1.37 -10.13
N ASP A 200 2.41 0.36 -10.14
CA ASP A 200 1.93 -0.36 -8.96
C ASP A 200 2.68 -1.68 -8.82
N LEU A 201 3.63 -1.75 -7.89
CA LEU A 201 4.63 -2.81 -7.85
C LEU A 201 4.47 -3.71 -6.63
N SER A 202 5.20 -4.82 -6.65
CA SER A 202 5.26 -5.71 -5.48
C SER A 202 6.04 -5.06 -4.34
N PRO A 203 5.51 -5.04 -3.09
CA PRO A 203 6.27 -4.59 -1.93
C PRO A 203 7.42 -5.54 -1.54
N ARG A 204 7.59 -6.65 -2.26
CA ARG A 204 8.64 -7.65 -2.04
C ARG A 204 9.87 -7.45 -2.92
N LEU A 205 9.84 -6.49 -3.84
CA LEU A 205 11.01 -6.15 -4.63
C LEU A 205 12.12 -5.70 -3.68
N ASP A 206 13.32 -6.28 -3.83
CA ASP A 206 14.52 -5.89 -3.09
C ASP A 206 15.15 -4.60 -3.64
N SER A 207 16.25 -4.16 -3.06
CA SER A 207 16.95 -2.94 -3.49
C SER A 207 17.57 -3.04 -4.89
N VAL A 208 18.02 -4.23 -5.30
CA VAL A 208 18.62 -4.46 -6.62
C VAL A 208 17.54 -4.34 -7.69
N GLN A 209 16.41 -5.01 -7.48
CA GLN A 209 15.26 -4.93 -8.38
C GLN A 209 14.70 -3.50 -8.49
N ARG A 210 14.58 -2.77 -7.36
CA ARG A 210 14.18 -1.36 -7.42
C ARG A 210 15.16 -0.51 -8.24
N ALA A 211 16.47 -0.75 -8.11
CA ALA A 211 17.47 -0.07 -8.94
C ALA A 211 17.37 -0.43 -10.43
N MET A 212 16.97 -1.66 -10.79
CA MET A 212 16.68 -2.01 -12.18
C MET A 212 15.49 -1.19 -12.73
N ILE A 213 14.46 -0.96 -11.92
CA ILE A 213 13.32 -0.13 -12.29
C ILE A 213 13.75 1.33 -12.47
N ASP A 214 14.60 1.85 -11.58
CA ASP A 214 15.21 3.18 -11.75
C ASP A 214 15.94 3.29 -13.10
N GLY A 215 16.70 2.25 -13.51
CA GLY A 215 17.37 2.20 -14.81
C GLY A 215 16.41 2.13 -16.02
N ILE A 216 15.28 1.42 -15.90
CA ILE A 216 14.22 1.40 -16.92
C ILE A 216 13.62 2.80 -17.07
N LEU A 217 13.31 3.46 -15.95
CA LEU A 217 12.73 4.79 -15.93
C LEU A 217 13.67 5.84 -16.52
N GLU A 218 14.95 5.82 -16.17
CA GLU A 218 15.94 6.74 -16.76
C GLU A 218 16.07 6.55 -18.27
N THR A 219 16.01 5.30 -18.74
CA THR A 219 16.09 4.99 -20.18
C THR A 219 14.84 5.45 -20.93
N CYS A 220 13.65 5.32 -20.35
CA CYS A 220 12.38 5.64 -21.01
C CYS A 220 11.96 7.11 -20.84
N PHE A 221 12.36 7.75 -19.75
CA PHE A 221 11.98 9.11 -19.37
C PHE A 221 13.21 9.89 -18.88
N PRO A 222 14.21 10.12 -19.74
CA PRO A 222 15.47 10.74 -19.34
C PRO A 222 15.24 12.12 -18.71
N GLY A 223 15.88 12.37 -17.57
CA GLY A 223 15.77 13.63 -16.82
C GLY A 223 14.45 13.87 -16.09
N CYS A 224 13.49 12.92 -16.12
CA CYS A 224 12.27 13.02 -15.34
C CYS A 224 12.49 12.55 -13.90
N GLY A 225 12.00 13.29 -12.91
CA GLY A 225 12.03 12.86 -11.52
C GLY A 225 10.99 11.77 -11.22
N TRP A 226 11.27 10.92 -10.23
CA TRP A 226 10.28 9.98 -9.68
C TRP A 226 10.35 9.88 -8.16
N THR A 227 9.23 9.45 -7.58
CA THR A 227 9.08 9.19 -6.15
C THR A 227 8.67 7.75 -5.92
N TRP A 228 9.47 7.02 -5.16
CA TRP A 228 9.08 5.73 -4.63
C TRP A 228 8.15 5.92 -3.43
N GLU A 229 7.04 5.20 -3.41
CA GLU A 229 6.04 5.23 -2.33
C GLU A 229 5.87 3.86 -1.69
N TRP A 230 6.00 3.80 -0.36
CA TRP A 230 5.63 2.64 0.45
C TRP A 230 4.35 2.95 1.22
N LEU A 231 3.36 2.05 1.12
CA LEU A 231 2.06 2.24 1.75
C LEU A 231 1.75 1.11 2.74
N SER A 232 1.29 1.48 3.94
CA SER A 232 0.81 0.56 4.98
C SER A 232 -0.63 0.86 5.40
N ARG A 233 -1.40 -0.22 5.58
CA ARG A 233 -2.73 -0.22 6.19
C ARG A 233 -2.70 -0.56 7.70
N GLY A 234 -1.50 -0.66 8.29
CA GLY A 234 -1.30 -0.86 9.73
C GLY A 234 -1.27 -2.31 10.18
N GLY A 235 -1.10 -3.23 9.23
CA GLY A 235 -1.00 -4.66 9.51
C GLY A 235 0.38 -5.10 10.00
N GLY A 236 1.29 -4.17 10.31
CA GLY A 236 2.70 -4.47 10.61
C GLY A 236 3.47 -4.96 9.39
N ARG A 237 3.15 -4.45 8.20
CA ARG A 237 3.85 -4.74 6.94
C ARG A 237 3.63 -3.63 5.93
N VAL A 238 4.52 -3.56 4.94
CA VAL A 238 4.27 -2.79 3.71
C VAL A 238 3.21 -3.54 2.90
N ASP A 239 2.10 -2.87 2.58
CA ASP A 239 1.01 -3.43 1.77
C ASP A 239 1.22 -3.19 0.28
N ARG A 240 1.78 -2.03 -0.10
CA ARG A 240 2.04 -1.66 -1.50
C ARG A 240 3.34 -0.90 -1.66
N LEU A 241 3.92 -1.07 -2.84
CA LEU A 241 5.04 -0.30 -3.36
C LEU A 241 4.61 0.31 -4.69
N SER A 242 4.93 1.56 -4.93
CA SER A 242 4.63 2.21 -6.22
C SER A 242 5.67 3.23 -6.60
N VAL A 243 5.78 3.54 -7.89
CA VAL A 243 6.62 4.62 -8.42
C VAL A 243 5.76 5.65 -9.12
N TRP A 244 5.95 6.91 -8.75
CA TRP A 244 5.25 8.07 -9.30
C TRP A 244 6.23 8.88 -10.12
N VAL A 245 6.01 9.01 -11.42
CA VAL A 245 6.97 9.60 -12.37
C VAL A 245 6.48 10.95 -12.89
N GLY A 246 7.43 11.85 -13.11
CA GLY A 246 7.25 13.11 -13.81
C GLY A 246 6.22 14.01 -13.14
N SER A 247 5.16 14.38 -13.86
CA SER A 247 4.21 15.40 -13.39
C SER A 247 3.49 15.03 -12.09
N ILE A 248 3.34 13.74 -11.78
CA ILE A 248 2.71 13.25 -10.54
C ILE A 248 3.72 12.85 -9.45
N SER A 249 5.03 12.94 -9.71
CA SER A 249 6.07 12.67 -8.69
C SER A 249 6.10 13.76 -7.61
N SER A 250 6.79 13.55 -6.50
CA SER A 250 7.17 14.62 -5.57
C SER A 250 8.55 15.21 -5.93
N LYS A 251 8.94 16.31 -5.28
CA LYS A 251 10.33 16.79 -5.22
C LYS A 251 11.25 15.87 -4.41
N LYS A 252 10.68 14.96 -3.61
CA LYS A 252 11.45 13.99 -2.80
C LYS A 252 11.44 12.62 -3.47
N GLY A 253 12.58 11.93 -3.42
CA GLY A 253 12.73 10.61 -4.04
C GLY A 253 11.97 9.48 -3.32
N ARG A 254 11.58 9.68 -2.05
CA ARG A 254 10.83 8.69 -1.26
C ARG A 254 9.67 9.32 -0.52
N ARG A 255 8.57 8.58 -0.46
CA ARG A 255 7.37 8.83 0.33
C ARG A 255 6.99 7.55 1.08
N CYS A 256 6.48 7.68 2.29
CA CYS A 256 5.68 6.61 2.87
C CYS A 256 4.38 7.11 3.45
N LEU A 257 3.36 6.27 3.33
CA LEU A 257 1.99 6.56 3.70
C LEU A 257 1.47 5.53 4.68
N ARG A 258 0.79 6.03 5.70
CA ARG A 258 -0.13 5.25 6.51
C ARG A 258 -1.55 5.60 6.08
N ILE A 259 -2.32 4.61 5.64
CA ILE A 259 -3.73 4.82 5.28
C ILE A 259 -4.71 4.12 6.21
N GLY A 260 -5.77 4.84 6.57
CA GLY A 260 -6.91 4.28 7.28
C GLY A 260 -7.88 3.62 6.32
N ARG A 261 -9.13 3.46 6.77
CA ARG A 261 -10.19 2.90 5.91
C ARG A 261 -10.68 3.87 4.83
N LYS A 262 -10.54 5.18 5.05
CA LYS A 262 -11.14 6.22 4.21
C LYS A 262 -10.21 7.40 3.89
N ARG A 263 -9.09 7.54 4.58
CA ARG A 263 -8.18 8.68 4.41
C ARG A 263 -6.74 8.28 4.67
N VAL A 264 -5.81 9.11 4.21
CA VAL A 264 -4.41 9.11 4.67
C VAL A 264 -4.40 9.51 6.15
N MET A 265 -3.75 8.71 6.98
CA MET A 265 -3.57 8.97 8.41
C MET A 265 -2.26 9.69 8.70
N ALA A 266 -1.22 9.37 7.93
CA ALA A 266 0.06 10.05 8.02
C ALA A 266 0.82 9.93 6.70
N SER A 267 1.60 10.96 6.40
CA SER A 267 2.50 11.00 5.27
C SER A 267 3.85 11.54 5.67
N ILE A 268 4.91 10.97 5.12
CA ILE A 268 6.24 11.56 5.21
C ILE A 268 6.97 11.35 3.90
N GLU A 269 7.70 12.40 3.49
CA GLU A 269 8.56 12.38 2.33
C GLU A 269 9.97 12.82 2.72
N GLY A 270 10.98 12.32 2.03
CA GLY A 270 12.33 12.73 2.32
C GLY A 270 13.40 11.89 1.63
N THR A 271 14.60 11.98 2.19
CA THR A 271 15.76 11.19 1.80
C THR A 271 15.92 10.00 2.73
N PRO A 272 16.34 8.84 2.19
CA PRO A 272 16.53 7.66 3.00
C PRO A 272 17.70 7.78 3.96
N ALA A 273 17.60 7.09 5.09
CA ALA A 273 18.67 6.89 6.04
C ALA A 273 18.77 5.40 6.40
N THR A 274 19.96 4.97 6.83
CA THR A 274 20.15 3.62 7.38
C THR A 274 19.81 3.63 8.86
N PRO A 275 18.87 2.76 9.32
CA PRO A 275 18.58 2.63 10.73
C PRO A 275 19.69 1.83 11.43
N HIS A 276 19.94 2.13 12.70
CA HIS A 276 20.89 1.39 13.53
C HIS A 276 20.19 0.99 14.82
N ALA A 277 20.15 -0.30 15.12
CA ALA A 277 19.64 -0.81 16.37
C ALA A 277 20.75 -0.81 17.44
N VAL A 278 20.39 -0.54 18.69
CA VAL A 278 21.28 -0.68 19.84
C VAL A 278 21.08 -2.03 20.50
N ALA A 279 22.16 -2.63 21.00
CA ALA A 279 22.09 -3.84 21.80
C ALA A 279 21.99 -3.49 23.29
N PHE A 280 21.11 -4.17 24.02
CA PHE A 280 20.94 -3.99 25.46
C PHE A 280 21.70 -5.08 26.22
N ASN A 281 22.49 -4.68 27.22
CA ASN A 281 23.18 -5.61 28.13
C ASN A 281 22.49 -5.72 29.52
N LYS A 282 21.52 -4.85 29.78
CA LYS A 282 20.66 -4.84 30.96
C LYS A 282 19.21 -4.54 30.55
N PRO A 283 18.21 -4.99 31.33
CA PRO A 283 16.82 -4.59 31.10
C PRO A 283 16.69 -3.06 31.07
N PRO A 284 15.80 -2.52 30.21
CA PRO A 284 15.48 -1.09 30.21
C PRO A 284 14.89 -0.66 31.56
N ASP A 285 15.01 0.62 31.91
CA ASP A 285 14.55 1.12 33.21
C ASP A 285 13.01 1.19 33.27
N PHE A 286 12.43 0.94 34.45
CA PHE A 286 10.99 1.15 34.66
C PHE A 286 10.60 2.62 34.43
N GLY A 287 9.43 2.85 33.85
CA GLY A 287 8.94 4.19 33.53
C GLY A 287 9.49 4.78 32.22
N ALA A 288 10.57 4.23 31.65
CA ALA A 288 10.97 4.56 30.28
C ALA A 288 9.89 4.13 29.29
N TRP A 289 9.86 4.79 28.13
CA TRP A 289 8.84 4.56 27.12
C TRP A 289 9.32 3.62 26.03
N ILE A 290 8.41 2.78 25.54
CA ILE A 290 8.61 1.98 24.34
C ILE A 290 7.46 2.23 23.36
N SER A 291 7.82 2.41 22.09
CA SER A 291 6.86 2.52 21.00
C SER A 291 7.11 1.49 19.92
N ILE A 292 6.04 0.85 19.45
CA ILE A 292 6.02 0.02 18.25
C ILE A 292 5.70 0.92 17.07
N ILE A 293 6.60 0.95 16.09
CA ILE A 293 6.50 1.83 14.92
C ILE A 293 6.15 1.02 13.68
N ASP A 294 5.33 1.58 12.78
CA ASP A 294 4.95 0.92 11.54
C ASP A 294 6.19 0.66 10.65
N PRO A 295 6.41 -0.59 10.20
CA PRO A 295 7.59 -0.95 9.41
C PRO A 295 7.67 -0.26 8.05
N VAL A 296 6.61 0.42 7.59
CA VAL A 296 6.65 1.22 6.36
C VAL A 296 7.72 2.33 6.38
N LEU A 297 8.01 2.88 7.57
CA LEU A 297 9.08 3.87 7.75
C LEU A 297 10.46 3.28 7.47
N PHE A 298 10.69 2.03 7.86
CA PHE A 298 11.95 1.32 7.65
C PHE A 298 12.06 0.82 6.20
N GLY A 299 10.97 0.28 5.65
CA GLY A 299 10.92 -0.13 4.25
C GLY A 299 11.22 1.02 3.29
N SER A 300 10.75 2.23 3.61
CA SER A 300 11.05 3.46 2.84
C SER A 300 12.38 4.12 3.23
N GLY A 301 13.01 3.75 4.33
CA GLY A 301 14.21 4.44 4.84
C GLY A 301 13.94 5.82 5.44
N LEU A 302 12.68 6.18 5.71
CA LEU A 302 12.26 7.49 6.22
C LEU A 302 12.16 7.55 7.75
N GLN A 303 12.59 6.51 8.46
CA GLN A 303 12.56 6.45 9.92
C GLN A 303 13.34 7.58 10.60
N LYS A 304 14.44 8.08 10.01
CA LYS A 304 15.18 9.24 10.55
C LYS A 304 14.38 10.53 10.42
N SER A 305 13.78 10.75 9.25
CA SER A 305 12.91 11.91 9.01
C SER A 305 11.71 11.91 9.96
N TRP A 306 11.14 10.74 10.24
CA TRP A 306 10.07 10.60 11.22
C TRP A 306 10.57 10.82 12.65
N LEU A 307 11.72 10.23 13.03
CA LEU A 307 12.28 10.37 14.37
C LEU A 307 12.54 11.84 14.74
N ASN A 308 13.05 12.63 13.79
CA ASN A 308 13.28 14.07 13.97
C ASN A 308 12.00 14.87 14.25
N ARG A 309 10.82 14.37 13.85
CA ARG A 309 9.51 14.96 14.17
C ARG A 309 8.92 14.38 15.45
N ALA A 310 9.17 13.11 15.71
CA ALA A 310 8.58 12.38 16.82
C ALA A 310 9.23 12.73 18.18
N ILE A 311 10.51 13.10 18.17
CA ILE A 311 11.32 13.34 19.37
C ILE A 311 11.51 14.84 19.57
N THR A 312 11.08 15.33 20.74
CA THR A 312 11.28 16.71 21.18
C THR A 312 12.72 16.93 21.67
N GLY A 313 13.18 18.18 21.69
CA GLY A 313 14.55 18.50 22.12
C GLY A 313 14.82 18.07 23.56
N GLY A 314 15.91 17.33 23.78
CA GLY A 314 16.32 16.81 25.09
C GLY A 314 15.90 15.36 25.37
N THR A 315 14.97 14.82 24.59
CA THR A 315 14.47 13.44 24.75
C THR A 315 15.50 12.43 24.24
N GLY A 316 15.96 11.55 25.12
CA GLY A 316 16.81 10.42 24.76
C GLY A 316 16.01 9.39 23.97
N SER A 317 16.55 8.89 22.85
CA SER A 317 15.87 7.84 22.07
C SER A 317 16.86 6.90 21.38
N SER A 318 16.45 5.65 21.18
CA SER A 318 17.26 4.65 20.47
C SER A 318 16.37 3.57 19.85
N TRP A 319 16.71 3.14 18.63
CA TRP A 319 16.03 2.00 18.01
C TRP A 319 16.52 0.72 18.67
N VAL A 320 15.59 -0.08 19.19
CA VAL A 320 15.85 -1.42 19.76
C VAL A 320 15.75 -2.47 18.67
N ARG A 321 14.79 -2.31 17.75
CA ARG A 321 14.52 -3.23 16.66
C ARG A 321 14.16 -2.43 15.42
N THR A 322 14.83 -2.70 14.31
CA THR A 322 14.68 -1.97 13.03
C THR A 322 14.10 -2.84 11.93
N GLU A 323 13.95 -4.14 12.18
CA GLU A 323 13.52 -5.14 11.20
C GLU A 323 12.23 -5.85 11.63
N GLY A 324 11.65 -6.58 10.68
CA GLY A 324 10.44 -7.36 10.88
C GLY A 324 9.17 -6.51 10.97
N ARG A 325 8.14 -7.07 11.62
CA ARG A 325 6.79 -6.49 11.65
C ARG A 325 6.60 -5.42 12.73
N ARG A 326 7.52 -5.33 13.68
CA ARG A 326 7.38 -4.51 14.90
C ARG A 326 8.69 -3.82 15.28
N PRO A 327 9.19 -2.89 14.45
CA PRO A 327 10.24 -1.99 14.87
C PRO A 327 9.94 -1.35 16.23
N LEU A 328 10.94 -1.25 17.09
CA LEU A 328 10.83 -0.79 18.46
C LEU A 328 11.73 0.42 18.68
N LEU A 329 11.16 1.48 19.24
CA LEU A 329 11.87 2.65 19.73
C LEU A 329 11.77 2.70 21.25
N ILE A 330 12.89 2.82 21.95
CA ILE A 330 12.91 3.22 23.35
C ILE A 330 13.16 4.72 23.44
N HIS A 331 12.51 5.40 24.38
CA HIS A 331 12.68 6.84 24.60
C HIS A 331 12.35 7.25 26.04
N THR A 332 12.78 8.45 26.43
CA THR A 332 12.65 8.95 27.82
C THR A 332 11.35 9.69 28.08
N ASP A 333 10.72 10.26 27.04
CA ASP A 333 9.59 11.19 27.15
C ASP A 333 8.55 10.90 26.06
N PRO A 334 7.26 11.19 26.27
CA PRO A 334 6.22 10.95 25.27
C PRO A 334 6.58 11.47 23.87
N LEU A 335 6.22 10.70 22.84
CA LEU A 335 6.36 11.13 21.45
C LEU A 335 5.47 12.33 21.14
N ALA A 336 5.86 13.13 20.14
CA ALA A 336 5.05 14.25 19.67
C ALA A 336 3.62 13.82 19.25
N GLU A 337 2.64 14.67 19.56
CA GLU A 337 1.21 14.44 19.29
C GLU A 337 0.77 14.87 17.88
N GLU A 338 1.71 15.23 17.00
CA GLU A 338 1.41 15.52 15.59
C GLU A 338 0.73 14.33 14.91
N GLU A 339 -0.34 14.58 14.14
CA GLU A 339 -1.12 13.52 13.49
C GLU A 339 -0.24 12.62 12.59
N ASP A 340 0.67 13.24 11.83
CA ASP A 340 1.63 12.52 10.98
C ASP A 340 2.65 11.70 11.78
N VAL A 341 2.94 12.06 13.03
CA VAL A 341 3.80 11.25 13.91
C VAL A 341 2.98 10.08 14.44
N ARG A 342 1.84 10.38 15.07
CA ARG A 342 0.96 9.39 15.72
C ARG A 342 0.40 8.38 14.74
N GLY A 343 0.17 8.76 13.47
CA GLY A 343 -0.31 7.84 12.45
C GLY A 343 0.63 6.66 12.19
N PHE A 344 1.94 6.81 12.39
CA PHE A 344 2.89 5.69 12.26
C PHE A 344 3.15 4.93 13.57
N VAL A 345 2.60 5.38 14.70
CA VAL A 345 2.72 4.69 16.00
C VAL A 345 1.65 3.60 16.09
N VAL A 346 2.08 2.35 16.22
CA VAL A 346 1.18 1.19 16.37
C VAL A 346 0.74 1.01 17.82
N ALA A 347 1.67 1.21 18.76
CA ALA A 347 1.43 1.21 20.20
C ALA A 347 2.53 2.01 20.89
N THR A 348 2.24 2.67 22.00
CA THR A 348 3.23 3.38 22.81
C THR A 348 2.85 3.31 24.28
N GLY A 349 3.84 3.18 25.16
CA GLY A 349 3.58 3.01 26.57
C GLY A 349 4.82 3.00 27.46
N GLN A 350 4.60 3.14 28.77
CA GLN A 350 5.67 3.10 29.77
C GLN A 350 5.90 1.69 30.28
N ILE A 351 7.16 1.33 30.48
CA ILE A 351 7.56 0.03 31.00
C ILE A 351 7.05 -0.14 32.42
N ALA A 352 6.18 -1.14 32.61
CA ALA A 352 5.55 -1.45 33.90
C ALA A 352 6.06 -2.77 34.50
N GLN A 353 6.45 -3.74 33.66
CA GLN A 353 6.88 -5.05 34.14
C GLN A 353 7.90 -5.71 33.21
N HIS A 354 8.89 -6.39 33.81
CA HIS A 354 9.84 -7.28 33.14
C HIS A 354 9.52 -8.74 33.41
N ARG A 355 9.77 -9.60 32.42
CA ARG A 355 9.64 -11.06 32.53
C ARG A 355 10.73 -11.75 31.73
N LEU A 356 11.30 -12.81 32.31
CA LEU A 356 12.35 -13.62 31.67
C LEU A 356 11.80 -14.85 30.93
N THR A 357 10.49 -15.13 31.07
CA THR A 357 9.84 -16.27 30.44
C THR A 357 8.77 -15.82 29.45
N PRO A 358 8.62 -16.52 28.32
CA PRO A 358 7.55 -16.27 27.36
C PRO A 358 6.17 -16.47 27.99
N PRO A 359 5.12 -15.82 27.44
CA PRO A 359 3.75 -16.19 27.74
C PRO A 359 3.45 -17.57 27.13
N GLU A 360 3.12 -18.54 27.99
CA GLU A 360 2.81 -19.92 27.59
C GLU A 360 1.48 -20.37 28.17
N LEU A 361 0.87 -21.42 27.59
CA LEU A 361 -0.48 -21.84 27.98
C LEU A 361 -0.61 -22.20 29.47
N HIS A 362 0.46 -22.71 30.07
CA HIS A 362 0.48 -23.11 31.47
C HIS A 362 0.94 -22.00 32.43
N THR A 363 1.50 -20.88 31.91
CA THR A 363 1.95 -19.74 32.71
C THR A 363 1.10 -18.49 32.51
N ILE A 364 0.18 -18.47 31.54
CA ILE A 364 -0.58 -17.27 31.16
C ILE A 364 -1.42 -16.69 32.30
N ASP A 365 -1.94 -17.55 33.19
CA ASP A 365 -2.71 -17.09 34.34
C ASP A 365 -1.80 -16.40 35.38
N LEU A 366 -0.55 -16.84 35.52
CA LEU A 366 0.46 -16.16 36.34
C LEU A 366 0.88 -14.82 35.72
N VAL A 367 0.91 -14.72 34.39
CA VAL A 367 1.13 -13.46 33.68
C VAL A 367 -0.01 -12.49 33.99
N ALA A 368 -1.27 -12.96 33.91
CA ALA A 368 -2.46 -12.17 34.19
C ALA A 368 -2.48 -11.67 35.65
N SER A 369 -2.29 -12.56 36.62
CA SER A 369 -2.28 -12.18 38.04
C SER A 369 -1.21 -11.14 38.35
N ALA A 370 0.01 -11.32 37.84
CA ALA A 370 1.09 -10.37 38.06
C ALA A 370 0.83 -9.00 37.41
N ALA A 371 0.18 -8.99 36.24
CA ALA A 371 -0.23 -7.77 35.56
C ALA A 371 -1.36 -7.04 36.32
N ALA A 372 -2.35 -7.79 36.81
CA ALA A 372 -3.46 -7.25 37.60
C ALA A 372 -2.96 -6.58 38.89
N SER A 373 -1.98 -7.18 39.58
CA SER A 373 -1.33 -6.57 40.74
C SER A 373 -0.62 -5.24 40.43
N ASN A 374 -0.28 -4.99 39.16
CA ASN A 374 0.31 -3.74 38.67
C ASN A 374 -0.75 -2.78 38.06
N GLY A 375 -2.04 -3.04 38.30
CA GLY A 375 -3.15 -2.21 37.82
C GLY A 375 -3.41 -2.34 36.32
N ILE A 376 -3.04 -3.47 35.69
CA ILE A 376 -3.28 -3.72 34.26
C ILE A 376 -4.51 -4.60 34.10
N GLY A 377 -5.54 -4.06 33.44
CA GLY A 377 -6.80 -4.76 33.16
C GLY A 377 -6.85 -5.39 31.76
N LYS A 378 -5.87 -5.09 30.88
CA LYS A 378 -5.82 -5.70 29.55
C LYS A 378 -4.41 -5.72 28.97
N ILE A 379 -4.01 -6.83 28.36
CA ILE A 379 -2.74 -6.95 27.65
C ILE A 379 -2.94 -7.40 26.21
N THR A 380 -2.37 -6.65 25.26
CA THR A 380 -2.24 -7.09 23.86
C THR A 380 -0.87 -7.75 23.64
N LEU A 381 -0.83 -9.00 23.18
CA LEU A 381 0.41 -9.72 22.88
C LEU A 381 1.01 -9.24 21.54
N ARG A 382 2.14 -8.53 21.63
CA ARG A 382 2.93 -8.00 20.50
C ARG A 382 4.34 -8.60 20.42
N CYS A 383 4.60 -9.68 21.16
CA CYS A 383 5.85 -10.43 21.10
C CYS A 383 5.91 -11.43 19.93
N GLY A 384 7.11 -11.94 19.63
CA GLY A 384 7.30 -13.12 18.77
C GLY A 384 6.74 -14.37 19.44
N LEU A 385 5.65 -14.91 18.91
CA LEU A 385 5.01 -16.15 19.37
C LEU A 385 4.66 -17.02 18.16
N ASP A 386 4.52 -18.33 18.39
CA ASP A 386 3.98 -19.23 17.38
C ASP A 386 2.60 -18.72 16.91
N PRO A 387 2.43 -18.47 15.59
CA PRO A 387 1.16 -18.00 15.03
C PRO A 387 -0.05 -18.89 15.35
N SER A 388 0.16 -20.20 15.55
CA SER A 388 -0.90 -21.15 15.91
C SER A 388 -1.35 -21.01 17.38
N LEU A 389 -0.44 -20.62 18.27
CA LEU A 389 -0.71 -20.47 19.71
C LEU A 389 -1.20 -19.07 20.08
N HIS A 390 -0.77 -18.04 19.33
CA HIS A 390 -1.05 -16.63 19.63
C HIS A 390 -2.54 -16.34 19.92
N PRO A 391 -3.53 -16.78 19.10
CA PRO A 391 -4.94 -16.48 19.36
C PRO A 391 -5.45 -17.10 20.66
N THR A 392 -4.95 -18.29 21.01
CA THR A 392 -5.35 -19.01 22.22
C THR A 392 -4.79 -18.34 23.47
N LEU A 393 -3.50 -17.94 23.43
CA LEU A 393 -2.86 -17.19 24.51
C LEU A 393 -3.54 -15.85 24.75
N GLN A 394 -3.79 -15.08 23.68
CA GLN A 394 -4.51 -13.80 23.77
C GLN A 394 -5.89 -13.98 24.40
N ARG A 395 -6.66 -14.99 23.97
CA ARG A 395 -8.00 -15.25 24.52
C ARG A 395 -7.98 -15.63 26.00
N ARG A 396 -7.00 -16.45 26.43
CA ARG A 396 -6.86 -16.81 27.84
C ARG A 396 -6.51 -15.60 28.69
N LEU A 397 -5.59 -14.75 28.22
CA LEU A 397 -5.20 -13.52 28.89
C LEU A 397 -6.37 -12.54 29.00
N ASP A 398 -7.12 -12.34 27.91
CA ASP A 398 -8.33 -11.51 27.90
C ASP A 398 -9.38 -12.02 28.89
N LYS A 399 -9.55 -13.34 29.02
CA LYS A 399 -10.48 -13.95 29.97
C LYS A 399 -10.02 -13.76 31.42
N ALA A 400 -8.73 -13.96 31.69
CA ALA A 400 -8.17 -13.87 33.05
C ALA A 400 -8.20 -12.43 33.58
N LEU A 401 -8.04 -11.43 32.71
CA LEU A 401 -8.07 -10.01 33.09
C LEU A 401 -9.44 -9.35 32.95
N LYS A 402 -10.47 -10.06 32.47
CA LYS A 402 -11.75 -9.46 32.08
C LYS A 402 -12.44 -8.64 33.18
N GLU A 403 -12.37 -9.12 34.42
CA GLU A 403 -13.03 -8.50 35.58
C GLU A 403 -12.05 -7.62 36.39
N VAL A 404 -10.83 -7.41 35.88
CA VAL A 404 -9.82 -6.53 36.47
C VAL A 404 -10.00 -5.14 35.89
N ASP A 405 -10.43 -4.19 36.72
CA ASP A 405 -10.37 -2.78 36.36
C ASP A 405 -8.91 -2.30 36.36
N GLY A 406 -8.48 -1.66 35.27
CA GLY A 406 -7.09 -1.28 35.12
C GLY A 406 -6.71 -0.86 33.70
N ASP A 407 -5.46 -0.43 33.58
CA ASP A 407 -4.92 0.13 32.35
C ASP A 407 -4.81 -0.91 31.23
N ARG A 408 -4.84 -0.40 30.00
CA ARG A 408 -4.43 -1.19 28.83
C ARG A 408 -2.92 -1.26 28.78
N ALA A 409 -2.40 -2.38 28.29
CA ALA A 409 -0.99 -2.60 28.10
C ALA A 409 -0.73 -3.43 26.84
N PHE A 410 0.52 -3.44 26.39
CA PHE A 410 1.01 -4.40 25.41
C PHE A 410 2.27 -5.09 25.91
N MET A 411 2.45 -6.35 25.48
CA MET A 411 3.64 -7.13 25.77
C MET A 411 4.50 -7.23 24.51
N ILE A 412 5.78 -6.91 24.61
CA ILE A 412 6.78 -7.09 23.55
C ILE A 412 7.91 -8.02 24.01
N ASP A 413 8.64 -8.54 23.04
CA ASP A 413 9.92 -9.21 23.18
C ASP A 413 11.06 -8.27 22.78
N MET A 414 12.18 -8.37 23.49
CA MET A 414 13.41 -7.63 23.26
C MET A 414 14.62 -8.55 23.48
N ASP A 415 15.65 -8.41 22.67
CA ASP A 415 16.88 -9.18 22.86
C ASP A 415 17.82 -8.46 23.85
N LEU A 416 18.29 -9.21 24.85
CA LEU A 416 19.35 -8.82 25.77
C LEU A 416 20.61 -9.63 25.47
N VAL A 417 21.74 -8.95 25.25
CA VAL A 417 23.04 -9.58 25.04
C VAL A 417 23.89 -9.35 26.28
N ARG A 418 24.10 -10.40 27.09
CA ARG A 418 24.92 -10.34 28.30
C ARG A 418 26.06 -11.34 28.20
N GLY A 419 27.31 -10.87 28.20
CA GLY A 419 28.49 -11.74 28.23
C GLY A 419 28.62 -12.70 27.04
N GLY A 420 28.03 -12.37 25.88
CA GLY A 420 28.04 -13.21 24.68
C GLY A 420 26.84 -14.16 24.52
N THR A 421 25.98 -14.29 25.54
CA THR A 421 24.72 -15.04 25.42
C THR A 421 23.53 -14.10 25.23
N GLY A 422 22.70 -14.41 24.24
CA GLY A 422 21.44 -13.72 23.98
C GLY A 422 20.30 -14.31 24.82
N HIS A 423 19.53 -13.46 25.48
CA HIS A 423 18.31 -13.83 26.20
C HIS A 423 17.16 -12.94 25.75
N THR A 424 15.97 -13.52 25.56
CA THR A 424 14.76 -12.74 25.26
C THR A 424 14.13 -12.24 26.54
N LEU A 425 14.01 -10.92 26.66
CA LEU A 425 13.23 -10.24 27.69
C LEU A 425 11.83 -9.96 27.18
N TYR A 426 10.82 -10.27 27.99
CA TYR A 426 9.44 -9.87 27.76
C TYR A 426 9.10 -8.66 28.62
N VAL A 427 8.57 -7.62 28.00
CA VAL A 427 8.28 -6.34 28.66
C VAL A 427 6.82 -6.00 28.47
N ILE A 428 6.13 -5.70 29.59
CA ILE A 428 4.76 -5.19 29.58
C ILE A 428 4.82 -3.68 29.74
N CYS A 429 4.25 -2.98 28.76
CA CYS A 429 4.19 -1.54 28.71
C CYS A 429 2.75 -1.07 28.89
N ARG A 430 2.49 -0.20 29.86
CA ARG A 430 1.19 0.47 30.08
C ARG A 430 0.94 1.44 28.92
N GLU A 431 -0.15 1.24 28.17
CA GLU A 431 -0.49 2.05 27.00
C GLU A 431 -0.91 3.46 27.40
N HIS A 432 -0.41 4.45 26.66
CA HIS A 432 -0.90 5.82 26.70
C HIS A 432 -1.42 6.20 25.31
N HIS A 433 -2.67 6.66 25.24
CA HIS A 433 -3.35 7.01 24.00
C HIS A 433 -3.11 8.46 23.60
#